data_AF-A0AAU6EI85-F1
#
_entry.id   AF-A0AAU6EI85-F1
#
_cell.length_a   1.000
_cell.length_b   1.000
_cell.length_c   1.000
_cell.angle_alpha   90.00
_cell.angle_beta   90.00
_cell.angle_gamma   90.00
#
_symmetry.space_group_name_H-M   'P 1'
#
loop_
_entity.id
_entity.type
_entity.pdbx_description
1 polymer ?
#
loop_
_entity_poly.entity_id
_entity_poly.type
_entity_poly.pdbx_seq_one_letter_code
_entity_poly.pdbx_strand_id
1 'polypeptide(L)'
;MIETSRVERPALRRAVYLAAALLAAVLVVALIWGEDLRFTHSSGNMEAVARTLGEGAELRDQSIGSLSFEFVRRENDQVYFYRGKDWGGDGYGFVWSPASRPGDVRHVKGPWYKFRDDAHQ
;
A
#
# COMPACT_ATOMS: atom_id res chain seq x y z
N MET A 1 55.95 -15.07 -12.16
CA MET A 1 55.45 -14.04 -11.23
C MET A 1 54.14 -13.55 -11.81
N ILE A 2 53.02 -13.88 -11.17
CA ILE A 2 51.67 -13.81 -11.75
C ILE A 2 51.08 -12.41 -11.55
N GLU A 3 50.95 -11.62 -12.62
CA GLU A 3 50.17 -10.39 -12.66
C GLU A 3 48.74 -10.69 -13.18
N THR A 4 47.85 -11.17 -12.29
CA THR A 4 46.39 -11.25 -12.59
C THR A 4 45.55 -10.33 -11.71
N SER A 5 46.16 -9.47 -10.90
CA SER A 5 45.46 -8.78 -9.81
C SER A 5 44.69 -7.50 -10.20
N ARG A 6 44.88 -6.98 -11.42
CA ARG A 6 44.34 -5.66 -11.83
C ARG A 6 43.03 -5.73 -12.63
N VAL A 7 42.81 -6.80 -13.39
CA VAL A 7 41.63 -6.97 -14.28
C VAL A 7 40.43 -7.61 -13.55
N GLU A 8 40.67 -8.43 -12.52
CA GLU A 8 39.59 -9.14 -11.81
C GLU A 8 38.77 -8.23 -10.87
N ARG A 9 39.39 -7.22 -10.25
CA ARG A 9 38.72 -6.30 -9.31
C ARG A 9 37.56 -5.50 -9.92
N PRO A 10 37.66 -4.91 -11.13
CA PRO A 10 36.54 -4.19 -11.73
C PRO A 10 35.39 -5.12 -12.16
N ALA A 11 35.69 -6.34 -12.63
CA ALA A 11 34.68 -7.33 -12.99
C ALA A 11 33.91 -7.83 -11.77
N LEU A 12 34.62 -8.12 -10.67
CA LEU A 12 34.02 -8.52 -9.39
C LEU A 12 33.12 -7.41 -8.82
N ARG A 13 33.58 -6.16 -8.86
CA ARG A 13 32.77 -5.00 -8.42
C ARG A 13 31.49 -4.85 -9.24
N ARG A 14 31.58 -4.97 -10.58
CA ARG A 14 30.41 -4.94 -11.46
C ARG A 14 29.43 -6.07 -11.16
N ALA A 15 29.93 -7.29 -10.94
CA ALA A 15 29.10 -8.42 -10.56
C ALA A 15 28.37 -8.19 -9.23
N VAL A 16 29.07 -7.61 -8.24
CA VAL A 16 28.47 -7.24 -6.94
C VAL A 16 27.39 -6.16 -7.12
N TYR A 17 27.65 -5.11 -7.91
CA TYR A 17 26.64 -4.07 -8.15
C TYR A 17 25.40 -4.62 -8.87
N LEU A 18 25.58 -5.51 -9.85
CA LEU A 18 24.46 -6.16 -10.54
C LEU A 18 23.65 -7.04 -9.59
N ALA A 19 24.32 -7.84 -8.74
CA ALA A 19 23.64 -8.66 -7.74
C ALA A 19 22.88 -7.81 -6.72
N ALA A 20 23.48 -6.71 -6.25
CA ALA A 20 22.82 -5.78 -5.33
C ALA A 20 21.62 -5.09 -5.98
N ALA A 21 21.72 -4.66 -7.24
CA ALA A 21 20.62 -4.05 -7.98
C ALA A 21 19.45 -5.04 -8.19
N LEU A 22 19.75 -6.30 -8.54
CA LEU A 22 18.75 -7.35 -8.65
C LEU A 22 18.05 -7.63 -7.32
N LEU A 23 18.81 -7.74 -6.22
CA LEU A 23 18.24 -7.93 -4.90
C LEU A 23 17.32 -6.76 -4.50
N ALA A 24 17.76 -5.52 -4.74
CA ALA A 24 16.94 -4.34 -4.49
C ALA A 24 15.64 -4.36 -5.29
N ALA A 25 15.70 -4.72 -6.59
CA ALA A 25 14.52 -4.86 -7.43
C ALA A 25 13.55 -5.94 -6.90
N VAL A 26 14.06 -7.10 -6.48
CA VAL A 26 13.25 -8.18 -5.88
C VAL A 26 12.57 -7.71 -4.60
N LEU A 27 13.28 -7.00 -3.73
CA LEU A 27 12.71 -6.47 -2.49
C LEU A 27 11.59 -5.45 -2.75
N VAL A 28 11.76 -4.56 -3.74
CA VAL A 28 10.72 -3.59 -4.13
C VAL A 28 9.47 -4.32 -4.65
N VAL A 29 9.65 -5.31 -5.53
CA VAL A 29 8.52 -6.10 -6.06
C VAL A 29 7.81 -6.86 -4.94
N ALA A 30 8.57 -7.47 -4.01
CA ALA A 30 8.01 -8.19 -2.87
C ALA A 30 7.18 -7.29 -1.94
N LEU A 31 7.61 -6.05 -1.71
CA LEU A 31 6.86 -5.08 -0.92
C LEU A 31 5.53 -4.70 -1.59
N ILE A 32 5.55 -4.43 -2.90
CA ILE A 32 4.34 -4.09 -3.67
C ILE A 32 3.35 -5.27 -3.67
N TRP A 33 3.83 -6.47 -3.98
CA TRP A 33 3.01 -7.68 -3.96
C TRP A 33 2.44 -7.98 -2.58
N GLY A 34 3.22 -7.71 -1.52
CA GLY A 34 2.77 -7.86 -0.15
C GLY A 34 1.54 -6.99 0.17
N GLU A 35 1.47 -5.77 -0.34
CA GLU A 35 0.31 -4.89 -0.10
C GLU A 35 -0.93 -5.38 -0.86
N ASP A 36 -0.80 -5.74 -2.14
CA ASP A 36 -1.92 -6.26 -2.94
C ASP A 36 -2.46 -7.59 -2.42
N LEU A 37 -1.57 -8.48 -1.95
CA LEU A 37 -1.95 -9.73 -1.28
C LEU A 37 -2.70 -9.46 0.03
N ARG A 38 -2.19 -8.56 0.87
CA ARG A 38 -2.84 -8.18 2.13
C ARG A 38 -4.22 -7.57 1.90
N PHE A 39 -4.34 -6.68 0.91
CA PHE A 39 -5.64 -6.13 0.52
C PHE A 39 -6.57 -7.23 0.01
N THR A 40 -6.11 -8.09 -0.91
CA THR A 40 -6.92 -9.17 -1.47
C THR A 40 -7.47 -10.07 -0.37
N HIS A 41 -6.64 -10.46 0.59
CA HIS A 41 -7.02 -11.29 1.73
C HIS A 41 -7.97 -10.58 2.72
N SER A 42 -7.89 -9.25 2.83
CA SER A 42 -8.66 -8.48 3.82
C SER A 42 -9.95 -7.89 3.24
N SER A 43 -10.04 -7.73 1.91
CA SER A 43 -11.11 -6.98 1.24
C SER A 43 -12.52 -7.49 1.54
N GLY A 44 -12.73 -8.80 1.72
CA GLY A 44 -14.03 -9.35 2.11
C GLY A 44 -14.47 -8.94 3.53
N ASN A 45 -13.55 -8.99 4.50
CA ASN A 45 -13.82 -8.55 5.87
C ASN A 45 -14.03 -7.03 5.93
N MET A 46 -13.22 -6.27 5.18
CA MET A 46 -13.37 -4.82 5.06
C MET A 46 -14.74 -4.47 4.46
N GLU A 47 -15.20 -5.20 3.44
CA GLU A 47 -16.52 -4.98 2.85
C GLU A 47 -17.65 -5.27 3.84
N ALA A 48 -17.52 -6.32 4.65
CA ALA A 48 -18.50 -6.62 5.70
C ALA A 48 -18.61 -5.46 6.70
N VAL A 49 -17.49 -4.86 7.11
CA VAL A 49 -17.48 -3.66 7.96
C VAL A 49 -18.10 -2.47 7.23
N ALA A 50 -17.75 -2.23 5.97
CA ALA A 50 -18.30 -1.11 5.20
C ALA A 50 -19.83 -1.17 5.05
N ARG A 51 -20.38 -2.39 4.91
CA ARG A 51 -21.82 -2.60 4.79
C ARG A 51 -22.59 -2.40 6.10
N THR A 52 -21.96 -2.65 7.25
CA THR A 52 -22.62 -2.56 8.57
C THR A 52 -22.38 -1.22 9.26
N LEU A 53 -21.34 -0.48 8.86
CA LEU A 53 -21.02 0.81 9.44
C LEU A 53 -22.12 1.83 9.09
N GLY A 54 -22.73 2.41 10.12
CA GLY A 54 -23.73 3.46 9.99
C GLY A 54 -23.13 4.78 9.50
N GLU A 55 -23.96 5.61 8.88
CA GLU A 55 -23.53 6.93 8.40
C GLU A 55 -23.02 7.81 9.55
N GLY A 56 -21.88 8.49 9.36
CA GLY A 56 -21.23 9.32 10.37
C GLY A 56 -20.53 8.54 11.49
N ALA A 57 -20.59 7.21 11.50
CA ALA A 57 -19.88 6.40 12.46
C ALA A 57 -18.38 6.33 12.13
N GLU A 58 -17.55 6.33 13.18
CA GLU A 58 -16.11 6.14 13.11
C GLU A 58 -15.67 5.05 14.08
N LEU A 59 -14.83 4.14 13.60
CA LEU A 59 -14.09 3.16 14.39
C LEU A 59 -12.62 3.55 14.37
N ARG A 60 -11.93 3.51 15.51
CA ARG A 60 -10.50 3.87 15.60
C ARG A 60 -9.64 2.65 15.94
N ASP A 61 -8.38 2.67 15.54
CA ASP A 61 -7.36 1.66 15.84
C ASP A 61 -7.80 0.22 15.50
N GLN A 62 -8.41 0.05 14.33
CA GLN A 62 -8.98 -1.22 13.90
C GLN A 62 -8.00 -2.06 13.11
N SER A 63 -7.97 -3.36 13.38
CA SER A 63 -7.31 -4.35 12.52
C SER A 63 -8.36 -5.22 11.84
N ILE A 64 -8.42 -5.14 10.50
CA ILE A 64 -9.40 -5.87 9.69
C ILE A 64 -8.64 -6.75 8.70
N GLY A 65 -8.74 -8.07 8.90
CA GLY A 65 -7.92 -9.02 8.17
C GLY A 65 -6.44 -8.83 8.51
N SER A 66 -5.61 -8.56 7.49
CA SER A 66 -4.17 -8.37 7.63
C SER A 66 -3.73 -6.89 7.56
N LEU A 67 -4.70 -5.97 7.60
CA LEU A 67 -4.47 -4.53 7.54
C LEU A 67 -4.90 -3.87 8.84
N SER A 68 -4.14 -2.86 9.25
CA SER A 68 -4.43 -2.00 10.39
C SER A 68 -4.76 -0.60 9.91
N PHE A 69 -5.74 0.01 10.56
CA PHE A 69 -6.34 1.28 10.22
C PHE A 69 -6.37 2.15 11.47
N GLU A 70 -5.89 3.38 11.36
CA GLU A 70 -6.02 4.36 12.45
C GLU A 70 -7.49 4.75 12.63
N PHE A 71 -8.25 4.85 11.54
CA PHE A 71 -9.70 4.95 11.61
C PHE A 71 -10.40 4.36 10.38
N VAL A 72 -11.66 3.99 10.59
CA VAL A 72 -12.62 3.60 9.56
C VAL A 72 -13.88 4.43 9.76
N ARG A 73 -14.22 5.28 8.79
CA ARG A 73 -15.34 6.21 8.88
C ARG A 73 -16.25 6.08 7.68
N ARG A 74 -17.56 6.21 7.90
CA ARG A 74 -18.53 6.37 6.82
C ARG A 74 -18.94 7.83 6.66
N GLU A 75 -18.83 8.33 5.43
CA GLU A 75 -19.22 9.69 5.07
C GLU A 75 -19.68 9.73 3.60
N ASN A 76 -20.83 10.36 3.33
CA ASN A 76 -21.39 10.56 2.00
C ASN A 76 -21.53 9.24 1.21
N ASP A 77 -22.05 8.19 1.86
CA ASP A 77 -22.18 6.83 1.31
C ASP A 77 -20.86 6.15 0.90
N GLN A 78 -19.73 6.69 1.34
CA GLN A 78 -18.41 6.11 1.16
C GLN A 78 -17.84 5.70 2.51
N VAL A 79 -17.07 4.60 2.52
CA VAL A 79 -16.37 4.15 3.74
C VAL A 79 -14.88 4.27 3.53
N TYR A 80 -14.27 5.14 4.32
CA TYR A 80 -12.85 5.43 4.32
C TYR A 80 -12.14 4.55 5.34
N PHE A 81 -11.15 3.80 4.87
CA PHE A 81 -10.26 2.98 5.67
C PHE A 81 -8.87 3.63 5.68
N TYR A 82 -8.63 4.48 6.67
CA TYR A 82 -7.41 5.28 6.78
C TYR A 82 -6.32 4.53 7.54
N ARG A 83 -5.12 4.43 6.95
CA ARG A 83 -4.01 3.65 7.50
C ARG A 83 -2.96 4.48 8.23
N GLY A 84 -3.01 5.79 8.08
CA GLY A 84 -2.03 6.71 8.63
C GLY A 84 -1.40 7.60 7.56
N LYS A 85 -0.30 8.22 7.95
CA LYS A 85 0.53 9.09 7.10
C LYS A 85 1.79 8.37 6.68
N ASP A 86 2.25 8.65 5.46
CA ASP A 86 3.58 8.24 5.04
C ASP A 86 4.65 9.24 5.54
N TRP A 87 5.90 9.02 5.13
CA TRP A 87 7.03 9.89 5.51
C TRP A 87 6.93 11.32 4.96
N GLY A 88 6.17 11.55 3.90
CA GLY A 88 5.85 12.88 3.35
C GLY A 88 4.74 13.59 4.11
N GLY A 89 4.05 12.88 5.01
CA GLY A 89 2.88 13.37 5.73
C GLY A 89 1.57 13.04 5.02
N ASP A 90 1.61 12.45 3.84
CA ASP A 90 0.44 12.19 3.00
C ASP A 90 -0.36 11.03 3.59
N GLY A 91 -1.66 11.28 3.77
CA GLY A 91 -2.59 10.29 4.28
C GLY A 91 -2.81 9.19 3.25
N TYR A 92 -2.87 7.92 3.66
CA TYR A 92 -3.11 6.84 2.71
C TYR A 92 -4.09 5.80 3.25
N GLY A 93 -4.79 5.15 2.33
CA GLY A 93 -5.80 4.17 2.69
C GLY A 93 -6.61 3.64 1.51
N PHE A 94 -7.79 3.12 1.84
CA PHE A 94 -8.75 2.60 0.88
C PHE A 94 -10.11 3.26 1.05
N VAL A 95 -10.84 3.44 -0.05
CA VAL A 95 -12.24 3.84 -0.04
C VAL A 95 -13.08 2.71 -0.61
N TRP A 96 -14.14 2.34 0.11
CA TRP A 96 -15.23 1.54 -0.42
C TRP A 96 -16.35 2.47 -0.86
N SER A 97 -16.65 2.50 -2.15
CA SER A 97 -17.71 3.31 -2.74
C SER A 97 -18.45 2.48 -3.80
N PRO A 98 -19.65 1.94 -3.48
CA PRO A 98 -20.40 1.09 -4.39
C PRO A 98 -21.18 1.88 -5.44
N ALA A 99 -21.54 3.13 -5.16
CA ALA A 99 -22.44 3.92 -6.00
C ALA A 99 -21.72 4.81 -7.01
N SER A 100 -20.55 5.34 -6.67
CA SER A 100 -19.83 6.30 -7.51
C SER A 100 -18.32 6.23 -7.33
N ARG A 101 -17.57 6.81 -8.26
CA ARG A 101 -16.12 6.92 -8.16
C ARG A 101 -15.76 8.16 -7.31
N PRO A 102 -15.00 8.01 -6.21
CA PRO A 102 -14.47 9.16 -5.46
C PRO A 102 -13.48 9.99 -6.29
N GLY A 103 -13.29 11.26 -5.93
CA GLY A 103 -12.27 12.13 -6.55
C GLY A 103 -10.85 11.72 -6.14
N ASP A 104 -9.85 11.98 -6.98
CA ASP A 104 -8.42 11.81 -6.70
C ASP A 104 -7.97 10.43 -6.14
N VAL A 105 -8.71 9.37 -6.50
CA VAL A 105 -8.39 7.99 -6.12
C VAL A 105 -8.04 7.09 -7.30
N ARG A 106 -7.22 6.08 -7.03
CA ARG A 106 -6.88 4.99 -7.96
C ARG A 106 -7.83 3.81 -7.76
N HIS A 107 -8.50 3.37 -8.82
CA HIS A 107 -9.34 2.16 -8.76
C HIS A 107 -8.49 0.91 -8.46
N VAL A 108 -9.03 0.01 -7.63
CA VAL A 108 -8.39 -1.26 -7.26
C VAL A 108 -9.18 -2.43 -7.85
N LYS A 109 -10.41 -2.65 -7.39
CA LYS A 109 -11.32 -3.69 -7.89
C LYS A 109 -12.75 -3.46 -7.40
N GLY A 110 -13.76 -3.74 -8.21
CA GLY A 110 -15.16 -3.57 -7.80
C GLY A 110 -15.41 -2.20 -7.16
N PRO A 111 -15.99 -2.12 -5.94
CA PRO A 111 -16.26 -0.86 -5.23
C PRO A 111 -15.03 -0.26 -4.53
N TRP A 112 -13.83 -0.83 -4.72
CA TRP A 112 -12.63 -0.44 -3.98
C TRP A 112 -11.72 0.51 -4.76
N TYR A 113 -11.29 1.55 -4.06
CA TYR A 113 -10.33 2.55 -4.52
C TYR A 113 -9.22 2.74 -3.48
N LYS A 114 -8.05 3.17 -3.92
CA LYS A 114 -6.89 3.53 -3.08
C LYS A 114 -6.66 5.03 -3.20
N PHE A 115 -6.50 5.70 -2.06
CA PHE A 115 -6.19 7.12 -2.01
C PHE A 115 -4.82 7.35 -1.37
N ARG A 116 -4.22 8.48 -1.74
CA ARG A 116 -3.04 9.05 -1.12
C ARG A 116 -3.24 10.56 -1.20
N ASP A 117 -3.60 11.15 -0.07
CA ASP A 117 -3.98 12.56 0.01
C ASP A 117 -2.79 13.36 0.49
N ASP A 118 -2.39 14.36 -0.30
CA ASP A 118 -1.35 15.30 0.08
C ASP A 118 -1.81 16.07 1.32
N ALA A 119 -1.02 16.07 2.40
CA ALA A 119 -1.41 16.72 3.66
C ALA A 119 -1.35 18.26 3.63
N HIS A 120 -1.55 18.86 2.45
CA HIS A 120 -1.44 20.29 2.17
C HIS A 120 -2.80 21.01 2.01
N GLN A 121 -3.89 20.47 2.57
CA GLN A 121 -5.15 21.20 2.69
C GLN A 121 -5.35 21.80 4.08
#